data_AF-A0A2D7XC25-F1
#
_entry.id   AF-A0A2D7XC25-F1
#
_cell.length_a   1.000
_cell.length_b   1.000
_cell.length_c   1.000
_cell.angle_alpha   90.00
_cell.angle_beta   90.00
_cell.angle_gamma   90.00
#
_symmetry.space_group_name_H-M   'P 1'
#
loop_
_entity.id
_entity.type
_entity.pdbx_description
1 polymer ?
#
loop_
_entity_poly.entity_id
_entity_poly.type
_entity_poly.pdbx_seq_one_letter_code
_entity_poly.pdbx_strand_id
1 'polypeptide(L)'
;MEKTKEKTPKVKKDTWEYKDRHYYLMNNAEPLTWTIPSKHTQRYPLVWFDKEKGYERELRYATNQKSIFVDEQKGNVTLKHIVFTNGVLHVAKEKRNLQEFLLHHPHNGIIFSELDRQVEAVDELQELDLQLDALNAARSMDIDQAEAILRVEVGSSVSNLSTKELKRDVLLFARQNPKLFIDLANDDNVILRNFAINAVDHGIIKLASDQRTFTWATNGRKLMSVPFDENPYTAMAAWFKTDEGLEVYKSIEKKLK
;
A
#
# COMPACT_ATOMS: atom_id res chain seq x y z
N MET A 1 2.23 47.61 -51.87
CA MET A 1 3.21 47.34 -50.81
C MET A 1 2.45 46.77 -49.62
N GLU A 2 2.30 45.46 -49.53
CA GLU A 2 1.76 44.80 -48.34
C GLU A 2 2.90 44.13 -47.58
N LYS A 3 3.11 44.58 -46.34
CA LYS A 3 4.13 44.08 -45.43
C LYS A 3 3.66 42.75 -44.82
N THR A 4 4.39 41.69 -45.12
CA THR A 4 4.28 40.37 -44.49
C THR A 4 4.62 40.50 -43.00
N LYS A 5 3.64 40.25 -42.12
CA LYS A 5 3.87 40.16 -40.66
C LYS A 5 4.55 38.82 -40.34
N GLU A 6 5.82 38.88 -39.95
CA GLU A 6 6.55 37.76 -39.36
C GLU A 6 5.87 37.31 -38.06
N LYS A 7 5.54 36.02 -37.98
CA LYS A 7 5.10 35.36 -36.75
C LYS A 7 6.32 35.11 -35.87
N THR A 8 6.40 35.80 -34.73
CA THR A 8 7.38 35.52 -33.68
C THR A 8 7.18 34.10 -33.14
N PRO A 9 8.24 33.26 -33.09
CA PRO A 9 8.12 31.90 -32.58
C PRO A 9 7.87 31.92 -31.07
N LYS A 10 6.74 31.34 -30.65
CA LYS A 10 6.44 31.11 -29.23
C LYS A 10 7.46 30.12 -28.66
N VAL A 11 8.32 30.60 -27.78
CA VAL A 11 9.27 29.79 -27.02
C VAL A 11 8.48 28.85 -26.11
N LYS A 12 8.45 27.53 -26.41
CA LYS A 12 7.99 26.51 -25.46
C LYS A 12 8.93 26.59 -24.24
N LYS A 13 8.41 26.86 -23.04
CA LYS A 13 9.20 26.78 -21.81
C LYS A 13 9.65 25.33 -21.66
N ASP A 14 10.95 25.10 -21.60
CA ASP A 14 11.54 23.79 -21.36
C ASP A 14 11.13 23.35 -19.94
N THR A 15 10.19 22.41 -19.82
CA THR A 15 9.66 21.92 -18.53
C THR A 15 10.62 20.96 -17.81
N TRP A 16 11.86 20.83 -18.30
CA TRP A 16 12.79 19.82 -17.85
C TRP A 16 13.49 20.21 -16.54
N GLU A 17 13.39 19.35 -15.52
CA GLU A 17 14.08 19.52 -14.24
C GLU A 17 15.52 19.00 -14.33
N TYR A 18 16.50 19.87 -14.11
CA TYR A 18 17.93 19.55 -14.11
C TYR A 18 18.41 19.15 -12.72
N LYS A 19 18.28 17.86 -12.40
CA LYS A 19 18.80 17.24 -11.16
C LYS A 19 19.62 16.01 -11.47
N ASP A 20 20.48 15.62 -10.52
CA ASP A 20 21.16 14.33 -10.57
C ASP A 20 20.12 13.24 -10.33
N ARG A 21 20.13 12.19 -11.17
CA ARG A 21 19.16 11.09 -11.10
C ARG A 21 19.89 9.79 -10.81
N HIS A 22 19.33 9.00 -9.91
CA HIS A 22 19.80 7.66 -9.58
C HIS A 22 18.79 6.66 -10.12
N TYR A 23 19.28 5.60 -10.73
CA TYR A 23 18.44 4.49 -11.21
C TYR A 23 18.93 3.19 -10.59
N TYR A 24 18.01 2.26 -10.34
CA TYR A 24 18.32 0.94 -9.82
C TYR A 24 17.63 -0.14 -10.67
N LEU A 25 18.19 -1.35 -10.67
CA LEU A 25 17.56 -2.50 -11.30
C LEU A 25 16.43 -3.04 -10.42
N MET A 26 15.28 -3.30 -11.03
CA MET A 26 14.11 -3.90 -10.37
C MET A 26 14.41 -5.35 -9.96
N ASN A 27 13.60 -5.90 -9.05
CA ASN A 27 13.72 -7.27 -8.51
C ASN A 27 14.97 -7.55 -7.67
N ASN A 28 15.52 -6.53 -7.01
CA ASN A 28 16.69 -6.64 -6.13
C ASN A 28 17.92 -7.28 -6.83
N ALA A 29 18.07 -7.02 -8.13
CA ALA A 29 19.15 -7.56 -8.93
C ALA A 29 20.41 -6.70 -8.77
N GLU A 30 21.45 -7.27 -8.17
CA GLU A 30 22.75 -6.61 -7.95
C GLU A 30 23.89 -7.29 -8.73
N PRO A 31 23.79 -7.45 -10.06
CA PRO A 31 24.90 -7.98 -10.85
C PRO A 31 26.08 -6.99 -10.81
N LEU A 32 27.30 -7.53 -10.87
CA LEU A 32 28.53 -6.71 -10.94
C LEU A 32 28.46 -5.68 -12.06
N THR A 33 27.95 -6.10 -13.23
CA THR A 33 27.64 -5.21 -14.36
C THR A 33 26.39 -5.69 -15.09
N TRP A 34 25.52 -4.75 -15.48
CA TRP A 34 24.37 -5.01 -16.33
C TRP A 34 24.22 -3.92 -17.38
N THR A 35 24.15 -4.30 -18.65
CA THR A 35 24.08 -3.33 -19.75
C THR A 35 22.68 -3.32 -20.36
N ILE A 36 22.05 -2.14 -20.39
CA ILE A 36 20.77 -1.96 -21.10
C ILE A 36 21.03 -1.62 -22.58
N PRO A 37 20.13 -2.00 -23.50
CA PRO A 37 20.30 -1.69 -24.90
C PRO A 37 20.27 -0.16 -25.13
N SER A 38 21.22 0.36 -25.91
CA SER A 38 21.35 1.80 -26.19
C SER A 38 20.88 2.18 -27.59
N LYS A 39 20.46 1.22 -28.43
CA LYS A 39 19.95 1.45 -29.78
C LYS A 39 18.91 0.42 -30.15
N HIS A 40 17.94 0.81 -30.97
CA HIS A 40 17.01 -0.12 -31.58
C HIS A 40 17.74 -1.19 -32.40
N THR A 41 17.32 -2.44 -32.23
CA THR A 41 17.73 -3.58 -33.04
C THR A 41 16.53 -4.52 -33.19
N GLN A 42 16.57 -5.44 -34.15
CA GLN A 42 15.50 -6.44 -34.31
C GLN A 42 15.26 -7.27 -33.04
N ARG A 43 16.29 -7.49 -32.21
CA ARG A 43 16.19 -8.23 -30.94
C ARG A 43 15.65 -7.37 -29.79
N TYR A 44 15.96 -6.07 -29.80
CA TYR A 44 15.59 -5.13 -28.76
C TYR A 44 14.90 -3.94 -29.40
N PRO A 45 13.56 -3.93 -29.46
CA PRO A 45 12.82 -2.83 -30.04
C PRO A 45 12.85 -1.62 -29.09
N LEU A 46 13.66 -0.63 -29.43
CA LEU A 46 13.66 0.67 -28.75
C LEU A 46 12.89 1.71 -29.55
N VAL A 47 11.58 1.76 -29.33
CA VAL A 47 10.68 2.74 -29.94
C VAL A 47 9.85 3.41 -28.85
N TRP A 48 9.47 4.67 -29.09
CA TRP A 48 8.59 5.41 -28.19
C TRP A 48 7.53 6.18 -28.99
N PHE A 49 6.28 6.11 -28.54
CA PHE A 49 5.16 6.77 -29.21
C PHE A 49 5.11 8.26 -28.85
N ASP A 50 5.35 9.11 -29.84
CA ASP A 50 5.28 10.56 -29.69
C ASP A 50 3.86 11.06 -29.97
N LYS A 51 3.14 11.45 -28.91
CA LYS A 51 1.76 11.95 -29.01
C LYS A 51 1.64 13.23 -29.82
N GLU A 52 2.67 14.08 -29.88
CA GLU A 52 2.62 15.33 -30.66
C GLU A 52 2.73 15.04 -32.17
N LYS A 53 3.54 14.07 -32.55
CA LYS A 53 3.78 13.71 -33.97
C LYS A 53 2.87 12.59 -34.48
N GLY A 54 2.29 11.79 -33.58
CA GLY A 54 1.33 10.72 -33.91
C GLY A 54 1.94 9.43 -34.45
N TYR A 55 3.25 9.21 -34.28
CA TYR A 55 3.93 7.99 -34.71
C TYR A 55 5.02 7.54 -33.71
N GLU A 56 5.43 6.26 -33.82
CA GLU A 56 6.51 5.68 -33.02
C GLU A 56 7.89 6.10 -33.55
N ARG A 57 8.73 6.59 -32.65
CA ARG A 57 10.07 7.08 -32.98
C ARG A 57 11.13 6.14 -32.46
N GLU A 58 12.10 5.84 -33.31
CA GLU A 58 13.26 5.04 -32.94
C GLU A 58 14.14 5.79 -31.93
N LEU A 59 14.46 5.14 -30.82
CA LEU A 59 15.36 5.67 -29.80
C LEU A 59 16.79 5.16 -29.99
N ARG A 60 17.75 6.06 -29.79
CA ARG A 60 19.18 5.77 -29.84
C ARG A 60 19.97 6.71 -28.94
N TYR A 61 20.64 6.15 -27.95
CA TYR A 61 21.54 6.90 -27.09
C TYR A 61 22.90 7.12 -27.74
N ALA A 62 23.20 8.38 -28.02
CA ALA A 62 24.47 8.82 -28.60
C ALA A 62 25.00 10.04 -27.84
N THR A 63 26.24 9.98 -27.37
CA THR A 63 26.80 10.99 -26.44
C THR A 63 27.09 12.33 -27.08
N ASN A 64 27.26 12.36 -28.40
CA ASN A 64 27.58 13.56 -29.17
C ASN A 64 26.35 14.23 -29.81
N GLN A 65 25.16 13.63 -29.64
CA GLN A 65 23.91 14.14 -30.17
C GLN A 65 23.11 14.88 -29.08
N LYS A 66 22.22 15.77 -29.49
CA LYS A 66 21.33 16.50 -28.56
C LYS A 66 20.03 15.74 -28.28
N SER A 67 19.49 15.08 -29.30
CA SER A 67 18.21 14.35 -29.24
C SER A 67 18.45 12.84 -29.16
N ILE A 68 17.54 12.15 -28.45
CA ILE A 68 17.52 10.69 -28.33
C ILE A 68 16.89 10.00 -29.55
N PHE A 69 16.18 10.76 -30.38
CA PHE A 69 15.41 10.22 -31.50
C PHE A 69 16.24 10.23 -32.78
N VAL A 70 16.24 9.10 -33.49
CA VAL A 70 17.12 8.89 -34.66
C VAL A 70 16.82 9.85 -35.81
N ASP A 71 15.55 10.25 -35.98
CA ASP A 71 15.11 11.19 -37.02
C ASP A 71 15.68 12.62 -36.85
N GLU A 72 16.15 12.97 -35.65
CA GLU A 72 16.68 14.30 -35.32
C GLU A 72 18.21 14.34 -35.18
N GLN A 73 18.87 13.17 -35.15
CA GLN A 73 20.32 13.07 -35.01
C GLN A 73 21.03 13.46 -36.32
N LYS A 74 22.08 14.28 -36.23
CA LYS A 74 22.80 14.80 -37.41
C LYS A 74 24.28 14.43 -37.37
N GLY A 75 24.81 13.99 -38.51
CA GLY A 75 26.21 13.66 -38.68
C GLY A 75 26.61 12.32 -38.05
N ASN A 76 27.88 12.20 -37.67
CA ASN A 76 28.42 10.96 -37.10
C ASN A 76 27.87 10.72 -35.69
N VAL A 77 27.69 9.45 -35.32
CA VAL A 77 27.05 9.06 -34.06
C VAL A 77 28.02 8.27 -33.21
N THR A 78 28.27 8.74 -31.98
CA THR A 78 29.11 8.04 -31.00
C THR A 78 28.22 7.32 -30.00
N LEU A 79 28.04 6.02 -30.20
CA LEU A 79 27.27 5.16 -29.30
C LEU A 79 28.05 4.90 -28.01
N LYS A 80 27.34 4.88 -26.88
CA LYS A 80 27.89 4.48 -25.60
C LYS A 80 26.98 3.45 -24.92
N HIS A 81 27.58 2.50 -24.23
CA HIS A 81 26.85 1.55 -23.40
C HIS A 81 26.39 2.20 -22.10
N ILE A 82 25.17 1.87 -21.68
CA ILE A 82 24.62 2.28 -20.39
C ILE A 82 24.73 1.06 -19.47
N VAL A 83 25.62 1.15 -18.49
CA VAL A 83 26.00 0.04 -17.62
C VAL A 83 25.61 0.39 -16.19
N PHE A 84 24.78 -0.44 -15.58
CA PHE A 84 24.53 -0.47 -14.15
C PHE A 84 25.66 -1.25 -13.49
N THR A 85 26.24 -0.69 -12.45
CA THR A 85 27.30 -1.33 -11.66
C THR A 85 26.73 -1.64 -10.29
N ASN A 86 26.81 -2.90 -9.86
CA ASN A 86 26.18 -3.38 -8.63
C ASN A 86 24.68 -2.99 -8.56
N GLY A 87 23.96 -3.14 -9.66
CA GLY A 87 22.53 -2.82 -9.74
C GLY A 87 22.17 -1.33 -9.78
N VAL A 88 23.13 -0.39 -9.69
CA VAL A 88 22.86 1.05 -9.64
C VAL A 88 23.50 1.80 -10.81
N LEU A 89 22.82 2.85 -11.29
CA LEU A 89 23.32 3.79 -12.29
C LEU A 89 23.12 5.23 -11.79
N HIS A 90 24.22 5.97 -11.63
CA HIS A 90 24.20 7.39 -11.36
C HIS A 90 24.30 8.20 -12.65
N VAL A 91 23.36 9.14 -12.86
CA VAL A 91 23.32 10.02 -14.03
C VAL A 91 23.32 11.48 -13.59
N ALA A 92 24.46 12.15 -13.77
CA ALA A 92 24.62 13.56 -13.46
C ALA A 92 23.68 14.45 -14.31
N LYS A 93 23.27 15.60 -13.76
CA LYS A 93 22.35 16.58 -14.34
C LYS A 93 22.79 17.11 -15.71
N GLU A 94 24.09 17.15 -16.00
CA GLU A 94 24.61 17.62 -17.29
C GLU A 94 24.33 16.62 -18.42
N LYS A 95 24.06 15.36 -18.08
CA LYS A 95 23.74 14.30 -19.05
C LYS A 95 22.25 14.26 -19.37
N ARG A 96 21.66 15.41 -19.74
CA ARG A 96 20.23 15.53 -20.13
C ARG A 96 19.81 14.48 -21.15
N ASN A 97 20.58 14.28 -22.22
CA ASN A 97 20.31 13.27 -23.25
C ASN A 97 20.19 11.85 -22.67
N LEU A 98 21.08 11.46 -21.74
CA LEU A 98 20.98 10.15 -21.08
C LEU A 98 19.74 10.06 -20.19
N GLN A 99 19.43 11.11 -19.42
CA GLN A 99 18.23 11.12 -18.58
C GLN A 99 16.94 11.04 -19.41
N GLU A 100 16.87 11.79 -20.51
CA GLU A 100 15.76 11.75 -21.45
C GLU A 100 15.63 10.37 -22.11
N PHE A 101 16.76 9.76 -22.48
CA PHE A 101 16.77 8.41 -23.04
C PHE A 101 16.23 7.39 -22.06
N LEU A 102 16.65 7.45 -20.79
CA LEU A 102 16.20 6.54 -19.73
C LEU A 102 14.71 6.73 -19.42
N LEU A 103 14.22 7.97 -19.42
CA LEU A 103 12.80 8.28 -19.20
C LEU A 103 11.92 7.64 -20.27
N HIS A 104 12.31 7.74 -21.54
CA HIS A 104 11.57 7.19 -22.68
C HIS A 104 11.90 5.72 -22.98
N HIS A 105 12.81 5.11 -22.23
CA HIS A 105 13.26 3.75 -22.49
C HIS A 105 12.13 2.74 -22.22
N PRO A 106 11.86 1.77 -23.13
CA PRO A 106 10.78 0.80 -22.93
C PRO A 106 10.92 -0.08 -21.68
N HIS A 107 12.15 -0.27 -21.20
CA HIS A 107 12.41 -1.03 -19.97
C HIS A 107 12.31 -0.19 -18.67
N ASN A 108 12.05 1.12 -18.76
CA ASN A 108 11.80 1.95 -17.58
C ASN A 108 10.50 1.50 -16.89
N GLY A 109 10.55 1.26 -15.58
CA GLY A 109 9.47 0.66 -14.80
C GLY A 109 9.32 -0.86 -14.92
N ILE A 110 10.13 -1.53 -15.76
CA ILE A 110 10.11 -2.99 -15.94
C ILE A 110 11.42 -3.62 -15.45
N ILE A 111 12.55 -3.13 -15.95
CA ILE A 111 13.89 -3.66 -15.61
C ILE A 111 14.63 -2.70 -14.67
N PHE A 112 14.41 -1.40 -14.81
CA PHE A 112 15.00 -0.39 -13.94
C PHE A 112 13.98 0.70 -13.64
N SER A 113 14.17 1.38 -12.52
CA SER A 113 13.36 2.55 -12.14
C SER A 113 14.25 3.67 -11.63
N GLU A 114 13.75 4.91 -11.71
CA GLU A 114 14.36 6.06 -11.05
C GLU A 114 14.10 5.99 -9.54
N LEU A 115 15.13 6.27 -8.75
CA LEU A 115 15.05 6.42 -7.31
C LEU A 115 14.63 7.86 -6.99
N ASP A 116 13.34 8.08 -6.77
CA ASP A 116 12.85 9.37 -6.30
C ASP A 116 12.85 9.44 -4.77
N ARG A 117 13.98 9.92 -4.22
CA ARG A 117 14.19 10.06 -2.77
C ARG A 117 13.12 10.91 -2.07
N GLN A 118 12.45 11.82 -2.79
CA GLN A 118 11.41 12.64 -2.17
C GLN A 118 10.13 11.84 -1.96
N VAL A 119 9.76 11.01 -2.93
CA VAL A 119 8.56 10.17 -2.84
C VAL A 119 8.75 9.09 -1.77
N GLU A 120 9.90 8.40 -1.78
CA GLU A 120 10.20 7.38 -0.76
C GLU A 120 10.22 7.97 0.67
N ALA A 121 10.81 9.15 0.87
CA ALA A 121 10.83 9.78 2.19
C ALA A 121 9.44 10.20 2.68
N VAL A 122 8.52 10.56 1.77
CA VAL A 122 7.12 10.87 2.12
C VAL A 122 6.38 9.59 2.49
N ASP A 123 6.56 8.52 1.74
CA ASP A 123 5.93 7.23 2.02
C ASP A 123 6.44 6.64 3.35
N GLU A 124 7.75 6.68 3.60
CA GLU A 124 8.37 6.27 4.87
C GLU A 124 7.84 7.09 6.05
N LEU A 125 7.71 8.42 5.88
CA LEU A 125 7.16 9.28 6.93
C LEU A 125 5.70 8.95 7.23
N GLN A 126 4.89 8.69 6.20
CA GLN A 126 3.49 8.28 6.38
C GLN A 126 3.37 6.95 7.12
N GLU A 127 4.24 5.98 6.83
CA GLU A 127 4.28 4.70 7.56
C GLU A 127 4.66 4.92 9.03
N LEU A 128 5.64 5.79 9.30
CA LEU A 128 6.05 6.13 10.66
C LEU A 128 4.94 6.85 11.44
N ASP A 129 4.26 7.82 10.82
CA ASP A 129 3.14 8.53 11.44
C ASP A 129 1.98 7.56 11.74
N LEU A 130 1.64 6.67 10.80
CA LEU A 130 0.62 5.65 11.02
C LEU A 130 0.98 4.70 12.17
N GLN A 131 2.25 4.30 12.26
CA GLN A 131 2.74 3.46 13.35
C GLN A 131 2.68 4.19 14.70
N LEU A 132 3.03 5.48 14.73
CA LEU A 132 2.95 6.31 15.92
C LEU A 132 1.51 6.47 16.41
N ASP A 133 0.58 6.72 15.49
CA ASP A 133 -0.84 6.83 15.79
C ASP A 133 -1.41 5.52 16.36
N ALA A 134 -1.08 4.38 15.73
CA ALA A 134 -1.48 3.06 16.21
C ALA A 134 -0.94 2.79 17.63
N LEU A 135 0.32 3.12 17.89
CA LEU A 135 0.94 2.94 19.22
C LEU A 135 0.32 3.85 20.28
N ASN A 136 -0.02 5.09 19.91
CA ASN A 136 -0.69 6.02 20.81
C ASN A 136 -2.10 5.52 21.15
N ALA A 137 -2.87 5.08 20.15
CA ALA A 137 -4.19 4.50 20.35
C ALA A 137 -4.13 3.25 21.24
N ALA A 138 -3.19 2.33 20.97
CA ALA A 138 -2.93 1.15 21.79
C ALA A 138 -2.62 1.50 23.25
N ARG A 139 -1.89 2.59 23.49
CA ARG A 139 -1.51 3.02 24.83
C ARG A 139 -2.67 3.63 25.61
N SER A 140 -3.59 4.33 24.94
CA SER A 140 -4.76 4.95 25.58
C SER A 140 -5.97 4.03 25.70
N MET A 141 -5.94 2.87 25.04
CA MET A 141 -7.03 1.90 25.00
C MET A 141 -7.32 1.24 26.37
N ASP A 142 -8.59 0.93 26.62
CA ASP A 142 -8.99 0.14 27.77
C ASP A 142 -8.67 -1.35 27.60
N ILE A 143 -8.69 -2.09 28.72
CA ILE A 143 -8.27 -3.50 28.74
C ILE A 143 -9.27 -4.39 27.97
N ASP A 144 -10.56 -4.07 28.01
CA ASP A 144 -11.60 -4.90 27.39
C ASP A 144 -11.57 -4.75 25.86
N GLN A 145 -11.36 -3.53 25.36
CA GLN A 145 -11.12 -3.23 23.96
C GLN A 145 -9.81 -3.85 23.47
N ALA A 146 -8.73 -3.75 24.27
CA ALA A 146 -7.45 -4.40 23.99
C ALA A 146 -7.59 -5.93 23.82
N GLU A 147 -8.32 -6.58 24.72
CA GLU A 147 -8.59 -8.02 24.64
C GLU A 147 -9.41 -8.36 23.38
N ALA A 148 -10.43 -7.55 23.08
CA ALA A 148 -11.29 -7.75 21.93
C ALA A 148 -10.51 -7.67 20.61
N ILE A 149 -9.61 -6.71 20.48
CA ILE A 149 -8.75 -6.56 19.31
C ILE A 149 -7.76 -7.73 19.19
N LEU A 150 -7.08 -8.10 20.28
CA LEU A 150 -6.13 -9.21 20.25
C LEU A 150 -6.79 -10.55 19.93
N ARG A 151 -8.05 -10.76 20.33
CA ARG A 151 -8.78 -11.98 20.02
C ARG A 151 -9.02 -12.15 18.52
N VAL A 152 -9.11 -11.06 17.75
CA VAL A 152 -9.21 -11.13 16.29
C VAL A 152 -7.92 -11.68 15.67
N GLU A 153 -6.77 -11.31 16.22
CA GLU A 153 -5.44 -11.70 15.70
C GLU A 153 -4.98 -13.07 16.23
N VAL A 154 -5.07 -13.30 17.55
CA VAL A 154 -4.48 -14.44 18.27
C VAL A 154 -5.52 -15.51 18.63
N GLY A 155 -6.80 -15.16 18.63
CA GLY A 155 -7.89 -16.08 18.98
C GLY A 155 -8.19 -16.16 20.48
N SER A 156 -8.86 -17.24 20.90
CA SER A 156 -9.43 -17.38 22.26
C SER A 156 -8.42 -17.55 23.39
N SER A 157 -7.15 -17.82 23.09
CA SER A 157 -6.06 -17.97 24.07
C SER A 157 -5.76 -16.68 24.84
N VAL A 158 -6.19 -15.54 24.30
CA VAL A 158 -6.03 -14.19 24.88
C VAL A 158 -6.68 -14.08 26.26
N SER A 159 -7.76 -14.81 26.51
CA SER A 159 -8.48 -14.85 27.80
C SER A 159 -7.62 -15.32 28.98
N ASN A 160 -6.51 -16.03 28.70
CA ASN A 160 -5.60 -16.56 29.73
C ASN A 160 -4.41 -15.64 30.00
N LEU A 161 -4.27 -14.53 29.27
CA LEU A 161 -3.16 -13.60 29.40
C LEU A 161 -3.33 -12.69 30.62
N SER A 162 -2.22 -12.39 31.30
CA SER A 162 -2.24 -11.35 32.31
C SER A 162 -2.42 -9.97 31.67
N THR A 163 -2.90 -8.99 32.45
CA THR A 163 -3.04 -7.60 31.98
C THR A 163 -1.75 -7.00 31.43
N LYS A 164 -0.59 -7.43 31.97
CA LYS A 164 0.72 -6.96 31.48
C LYS A 164 1.06 -7.57 30.12
N GLU A 165 0.71 -8.84 29.90
CA GLU A 165 0.89 -9.52 28.62
C GLU A 165 -0.05 -8.95 27.56
N LEU A 166 -1.33 -8.73 27.90
CA LEU A 166 -2.30 -8.05 27.01
C LEU A 166 -1.77 -6.70 26.52
N LYS A 167 -1.32 -5.84 27.44
CA LYS A 167 -0.78 -4.51 27.07
C LYS A 167 0.47 -4.61 26.20
N ARG A 168 1.36 -5.56 26.49
CA ARG A 168 2.54 -5.81 25.67
C ARG A 168 2.14 -6.26 24.26
N ASP A 169 1.24 -7.22 24.17
CA ASP A 169 0.89 -7.87 22.91
C ASP A 169 0.07 -6.93 22.02
N VAL A 170 -0.80 -6.09 22.59
CA VAL A 170 -1.47 -5.00 21.86
C VAL A 170 -0.46 -4.02 21.27
N LEU A 171 0.54 -3.59 22.03
CA LEU A 171 1.57 -2.68 21.54
C LEU A 171 2.43 -3.32 20.43
N LEU A 172 2.72 -4.61 20.55
CA LEU A 172 3.42 -5.35 19.50
C LEU A 172 2.58 -5.44 18.22
N PHE A 173 1.28 -5.72 18.35
CA PHE A 173 0.37 -5.79 17.22
C PHE A 173 0.22 -4.42 16.53
N ALA A 174 0.00 -3.34 17.29
CA ALA A 174 -0.05 -1.98 16.77
C ALA A 174 1.23 -1.57 16.03
N ARG A 175 2.39 -2.03 16.50
CA ARG A 175 3.68 -1.77 15.82
C ARG A 175 3.82 -2.58 14.53
N GLN A 176 3.44 -3.86 14.54
CA GLN A 176 3.65 -4.77 13.42
C GLN A 176 2.65 -4.53 12.28
N ASN A 177 1.39 -4.26 12.62
CA ASN A 177 0.28 -4.11 11.68
C ASN A 177 -0.55 -2.84 12.00
N PRO A 178 0.03 -1.63 11.89
CA PRO A 178 -0.59 -0.40 12.38
C PRO A 178 -1.92 -0.06 11.70
N LYS A 179 -2.01 -0.28 10.39
CA LYS A 179 -3.25 -0.06 9.62
C LYS A 179 -4.40 -0.93 10.13
N LEU A 180 -4.18 -2.23 10.22
CA LEU A 180 -5.18 -3.18 10.71
C LEU A 180 -5.56 -2.88 12.16
N PHE A 181 -4.57 -2.53 12.99
CA PHE A 181 -4.84 -2.15 14.38
C PHE A 181 -5.77 -0.94 14.48
N ILE A 182 -5.50 0.12 13.71
CA ILE A 182 -6.35 1.33 13.67
C ILE A 182 -7.75 0.99 13.17
N ASP A 183 -7.88 0.17 12.12
CA ASP A 183 -9.17 -0.26 11.58
C ASP A 183 -9.99 -1.01 12.65
N LEU A 184 -9.35 -1.88 13.44
CA LEU A 184 -10.00 -2.60 14.53
C LEU A 184 -10.28 -1.70 15.74
N ALA A 185 -9.40 -0.76 16.05
CA ALA A 185 -9.57 0.19 17.15
C ALA A 185 -10.77 1.13 16.92
N ASN A 186 -11.01 1.49 15.66
CA ASN A 186 -12.12 2.34 15.25
C ASN A 186 -13.44 1.59 15.03
N ASP A 187 -13.46 0.26 15.08
CA ASP A 187 -14.68 -0.52 14.90
C ASP A 187 -15.44 -0.67 16.23
N ASP A 188 -16.49 0.15 16.37
CA ASP A 188 -17.40 0.20 17.52
C ASP A 188 -18.03 -1.17 17.87
N ASN A 189 -18.07 -2.11 16.93
CA ASN A 189 -18.66 -3.44 17.16
C ASN A 189 -17.65 -4.47 17.65
N VAL A 190 -16.34 -4.17 17.66
CA VAL A 190 -15.31 -5.12 18.13
C VAL A 190 -15.58 -5.57 19.56
N ILE A 191 -15.93 -4.64 20.45
CA ILE A 191 -16.24 -4.93 21.86
C ILE A 191 -17.49 -5.83 21.95
N LEU A 192 -18.56 -5.49 21.23
CA LEU A 192 -19.82 -6.25 21.25
C LEU A 192 -19.69 -7.65 20.64
N ARG A 193 -18.84 -7.79 19.62
CA ARG A 193 -18.50 -9.11 19.04
C ARG A 193 -17.72 -9.94 20.03
N ASN A 194 -16.71 -9.37 20.68
CA ASN A 194 -15.95 -10.09 21.71
C ASN A 194 -16.86 -10.49 22.88
N PHE A 195 -17.77 -9.61 23.31
CA PHE A 195 -18.76 -9.92 24.34
C PHE A 195 -19.64 -11.13 23.96
N ALA A 196 -20.12 -11.19 22.72
CA ALA A 196 -20.88 -12.34 22.22
C ALA A 196 -20.05 -13.64 22.23
N ILE A 197 -18.79 -13.59 21.80
CA ILE A 197 -17.87 -14.74 21.81
C ILE A 197 -17.65 -15.19 23.26
N ASN A 198 -17.34 -14.27 24.18
CA ASN A 198 -17.16 -14.56 25.59
C ASN A 198 -18.39 -15.23 26.22
N ALA A 199 -19.59 -14.78 25.87
CA ALA A 199 -20.83 -15.37 26.35
C ALA A 199 -21.06 -16.79 25.82
N VAL A 200 -20.59 -17.10 24.60
CA VAL A 200 -20.59 -18.46 24.05
C VAL A 200 -19.56 -19.34 24.74
N ASP A 201 -18.34 -18.85 24.92
CA ASP A 201 -17.23 -19.60 25.55
C ASP A 201 -17.55 -19.97 27.01
N HIS A 202 -18.21 -19.08 27.74
CA HIS A 202 -18.68 -19.34 29.12
C HIS A 202 -19.97 -20.18 29.16
N GLY A 203 -20.51 -20.58 28.01
CA GLY A 203 -21.72 -21.39 27.93
C GLY A 203 -22.96 -20.70 28.46
N ILE A 204 -23.04 -19.36 28.37
CA ILE A 204 -24.24 -18.59 28.74
C ILE A 204 -25.23 -18.58 27.58
N ILE A 205 -24.72 -18.37 26.37
CA ILE A 205 -25.46 -18.48 25.11
C ILE A 205 -24.81 -19.56 24.24
N LYS A 206 -25.54 -20.08 23.26
CA LYS A 206 -25.06 -21.08 22.30
C LYS A 206 -25.37 -20.62 20.89
N LEU A 207 -24.37 -20.70 20.02
CA LEU A 207 -24.55 -20.65 18.58
C LEU A 207 -24.88 -22.06 18.08
N ALA A 208 -25.99 -22.20 17.37
CA ALA A 208 -26.34 -23.47 16.73
C ALA A 208 -25.27 -23.91 15.72
N SER A 209 -25.15 -25.21 15.46
CA SER A 209 -24.15 -25.78 14.55
C SER A 209 -24.30 -25.30 13.11
N ASP A 210 -25.50 -24.88 12.72
CA ASP A 210 -25.79 -24.25 11.42
C ASP A 210 -25.37 -22.78 11.35
N GLN A 211 -24.81 -22.23 12.44
CA GLN A 211 -24.41 -20.83 12.61
C GLN A 211 -25.54 -19.81 12.37
N ARG A 212 -26.81 -20.21 12.48
CA ARG A 212 -27.95 -19.35 12.14
C ARG A 212 -28.79 -18.91 13.31
N THR A 213 -28.60 -19.48 14.49
CA THR A 213 -29.46 -19.20 15.64
C THR A 213 -28.65 -19.10 16.91
N PHE A 214 -28.85 -18.01 17.65
CA PHE A 214 -28.38 -17.90 19.03
C PHE A 214 -29.49 -18.31 19.99
N THR A 215 -29.15 -19.11 20.99
CA THR A 215 -30.08 -19.60 22.02
C THR A 215 -29.46 -19.45 23.42
N TRP A 216 -30.30 -19.37 24.44
CA TRP A 216 -29.84 -19.50 25.83
C TRP A 216 -29.34 -20.91 26.10
N ALA A 217 -28.17 -21.02 26.73
CA ALA A 217 -27.61 -22.33 27.04
C ALA A 217 -28.40 -23.13 28.10
N THR A 218 -29.08 -22.43 29.01
CA THR A 218 -29.79 -23.02 30.16
C THR A 218 -31.15 -23.61 29.81
N ASN A 219 -31.92 -22.96 28.94
CA ASN A 219 -33.30 -23.36 28.62
C ASN A 219 -33.56 -23.53 27.10
N GLY A 220 -32.56 -23.29 26.25
CA GLY A 220 -32.68 -23.43 24.80
C GLY A 220 -33.58 -22.39 24.13
N ARG A 221 -34.07 -21.38 24.86
CA ARG A 221 -34.93 -20.34 24.28
C ARG A 221 -34.15 -19.53 23.25
N LYS A 222 -34.76 -19.34 22.07
CA LYS A 222 -34.21 -18.55 20.97
C LYS A 222 -34.02 -17.08 21.37
N LEU A 223 -32.85 -16.54 21.06
CA LEU A 223 -32.49 -15.12 21.21
C LEU A 223 -32.72 -14.38 19.90
N MET A 224 -32.02 -14.79 18.85
CA MET A 224 -32.14 -14.20 17.52
C MET A 224 -31.80 -15.23 16.44
N SER A 225 -32.15 -14.88 15.20
CA SER A 225 -31.63 -15.55 14.00
C SER A 225 -30.65 -14.64 13.28
N VAL A 226 -29.56 -15.23 12.80
CA VAL A 226 -28.56 -14.56 11.98
C VAL A 226 -29.13 -14.39 10.56
N PRO A 227 -29.09 -13.18 9.97
CA PRO A 227 -29.45 -12.97 8.58
C PRO A 227 -28.62 -13.83 7.62
N PHE A 228 -29.17 -14.13 6.45
CA PHE A 228 -28.46 -14.88 5.42
C PHE A 228 -27.25 -14.07 4.91
N ASP A 229 -26.11 -14.73 4.70
CA ASP A 229 -24.81 -14.13 4.29
C ASP A 229 -24.14 -13.17 5.29
N GLU A 230 -24.55 -13.16 6.57
CA GLU A 230 -23.90 -12.34 7.60
C GLU A 230 -23.07 -13.17 8.59
N ASN A 231 -21.97 -12.60 9.09
CA ASN A 231 -21.20 -13.23 10.17
C ASN A 231 -22.04 -13.26 11.46
N PRO A 232 -22.17 -14.42 12.15
CA PRO A 232 -23.03 -14.57 13.33
C PRO A 232 -22.75 -13.57 14.44
N TYR A 233 -21.48 -13.33 14.76
CA TYR A 233 -21.09 -12.42 15.84
C TYR A 233 -21.29 -10.96 15.45
N THR A 234 -21.15 -10.63 14.17
CA THR A 234 -21.46 -9.28 13.65
C THR A 234 -22.96 -8.99 13.75
N ALA A 235 -23.79 -9.95 13.34
CA ALA A 235 -25.25 -9.85 13.49
C ALA A 235 -25.67 -9.75 14.97
N MET A 236 -25.03 -10.52 15.86
CA MET A 236 -25.29 -10.46 17.31
C MET A 236 -24.89 -9.10 17.91
N ALA A 237 -23.75 -8.56 17.48
CA ALA A 237 -23.29 -7.23 17.92
C ALA A 237 -24.26 -6.13 17.48
N ALA A 238 -24.78 -6.20 16.25
CA ALA A 238 -25.83 -5.30 15.79
C ALA A 238 -27.13 -5.49 16.58
N TRP A 239 -27.51 -6.74 16.87
CA TRP A 239 -28.71 -7.05 17.63
C TRP A 239 -28.65 -6.53 19.08
N PHE A 240 -27.50 -6.56 19.75
CA PHE A 240 -27.33 -5.98 21.09
C PHE A 240 -27.62 -4.47 21.15
N LYS A 241 -27.60 -3.77 20.02
CA LYS A 241 -27.95 -2.34 19.93
C LYS A 241 -29.47 -2.10 19.85
N THR A 242 -30.28 -3.15 19.67
CA THR A 242 -31.75 -3.06 19.67
C THR A 242 -32.31 -3.07 21.10
N ASP A 243 -33.55 -2.62 21.28
CA ASP A 243 -34.19 -2.58 22.60
C ASP A 243 -34.25 -3.98 23.26
N GLU A 244 -34.62 -5.02 22.49
CA GLU A 244 -34.65 -6.41 22.98
C GLU A 244 -33.24 -6.94 23.28
N GLY A 245 -32.29 -6.67 22.38
CA GLY A 245 -30.91 -7.12 22.54
C GLY A 245 -30.20 -6.47 23.72
N LEU A 246 -30.53 -5.23 24.06
CA LEU A 246 -29.93 -4.49 25.17
C LEU A 246 -30.34 -5.07 26.54
N GLU A 247 -31.58 -5.57 26.68
CA GLU A 247 -31.99 -6.31 27.88
C GLU A 247 -31.22 -7.62 28.05
N VAL A 248 -31.03 -8.35 26.96
CA VAL A 248 -30.28 -9.60 26.96
C VAL A 248 -28.80 -9.36 27.21
N TYR A 249 -28.21 -8.32 26.62
CA TYR A 249 -26.84 -7.89 26.89
C TYR A 249 -26.62 -7.69 28.40
N LYS A 250 -27.47 -6.90 29.06
CA LYS A 250 -27.41 -6.66 30.51
C LYS A 250 -27.56 -7.96 31.33
N SER A 251 -28.37 -8.90 30.85
CA SER A 251 -28.55 -10.20 31.51
C SER A 251 -27.30 -11.08 31.40
N ILE A 252 -26.65 -11.09 30.24
CA ILE A 252 -25.39 -11.82 29.99
C ILE A 252 -24.26 -11.18 30.80
N GLU A 253 -24.16 -9.85 30.82
CA GLU A 253 -23.11 -9.12 31.55
C GLU A 253 -23.12 -9.48 33.04
N LYS A 254 -24.31 -9.59 33.65
CA LYS A 254 -24.48 -10.03 35.04
C LYS A 254 -24.05 -11.46 35.32
N LYS A 255 -24.00 -12.32 34.30
CA LYS A 255 -23.56 -13.73 34.42
C LYS A 255 -22.07 -13.91 34.16
N LEU A 256 -21.42 -12.93 33.53
CA LEU A 256 -19.98 -12.92 33.26
C LEU A 256 -19.17 -12.30 34.41
N LYS A 257 -19.78 -11.45 35.24
CA LYS A 257 -19.22 -10.98 36.52
C LYS A 257 -19.36 -12.02 37.61
#